data_AF-A0A553NKF9-F1
#
_entry.id   AF-A0A553NKF9-F1
#
_cell.length_a   1.000
_cell.length_b   1.000
_cell.length_c   1.000
_cell.angle_alpha   90.00
_cell.angle_beta   90.00
_cell.angle_gamma   90.00
#
_symmetry.space_group_name_H-M   'P 1'
#
loop_
_entity.id
_entity.type
_entity.pdbx_description
1 polymer ?
#
loop_
_entity_poly.entity_id
_entity_poly.type
_entity_poly.pdbx_seq_one_letter_code
_entity_poly.pdbx_strand_id
1 'polypeptide(L)'
;MKPAEPQANKESLYLEVSSVNGAVSLPLHSSIVLFLLSYTDCSSFQVWLVSDQSGVLACLADLMPVSFSVSEVKTDEMPDLVRQCRLPAALEPDSCFCRAGLAVILRHVIQRACQLMPGHREVASLLGFKNTCLKACAEVSQWTRLCELDIPSAVEKHLQNPHDETLWLPPAILNLEKRLGEPVKVHNDDKIRRQKLQQQKKSDPESQDLVHPEVELSAALERLSAHALPSPSTRESCDIRRVKTTDLPPLEHVFAEGLYFTLTDVVLLPCIHQYLISLQKFAPSTLSHLPLLLRWYQRVQELPTVLRAAKDTGMSFLNICTVEPSTAQPEDQRSRREEHQVPNPKSEPFIGGPRPTLTKLQENSIDAVYSTHPFPSWTIDWENLPAAVNPTEGNLGGLALKCTFHSHRHSSIIISFLLLVSMFSESHLKLFVSLISSSQFFKCCVALQ
;
A
#
# COMPACT_ATOMS: atom_id res chain seq x y z
N MET A 1 33.92 -32.04 -7.15
CA MET A 1 32.84 -31.59 -6.25
C MET A 1 33.12 -30.15 -5.90
N LYS A 2 32.32 -29.20 -6.42
CA LYS A 2 32.38 -27.82 -5.95
C LYS A 2 31.76 -27.78 -4.53
N PRO A 3 32.33 -27.03 -3.58
CA PRO A 3 31.71 -26.90 -2.26
C PRO A 3 30.38 -26.17 -2.42
N ALA A 4 29.34 -26.67 -1.74
CA ALA A 4 28.08 -25.97 -1.57
C ALA A 4 28.36 -24.64 -0.86
N GLU A 5 27.94 -23.54 -1.46
CA GLU A 5 27.88 -22.25 -0.78
C GLU A 5 26.97 -22.39 0.45
N PRO A 6 27.34 -21.86 1.61
CA PRO A 6 26.52 -21.95 2.81
C PRO A 6 25.19 -21.26 2.55
N GLN A 7 24.08 -21.98 2.80
CA GLN A 7 22.70 -21.49 2.77
C GLN A 7 22.52 -20.43 3.86
N ALA A 8 23.00 -19.20 3.61
CA ALA A 8 23.02 -18.13 4.59
C ALA A 8 21.60 -17.54 4.75
N ASN A 9 20.99 -17.77 5.93
CA ASN A 9 19.91 -16.98 6.55
C ASN A 9 18.79 -16.46 5.61
N LYS A 10 18.11 -17.36 4.87
CA LYS A 10 16.89 -17.00 4.16
C LYS A 10 15.70 -16.98 5.12
N GLU A 11 14.92 -15.91 5.10
CA GLU A 11 13.67 -15.84 5.85
C GLU A 11 12.58 -16.67 5.16
N SER A 12 11.73 -17.33 5.94
CA SER A 12 10.61 -18.13 5.40
C SER A 12 9.39 -17.25 5.21
N LEU A 13 8.97 -17.06 3.97
CA LEU A 13 7.82 -16.25 3.59
C LEU A 13 6.65 -17.15 3.19
N TYR A 14 5.56 -17.09 3.94
CA TYR A 14 4.37 -17.91 3.77
C TYR A 14 3.28 -17.12 3.04
N LEU A 15 2.78 -17.70 1.95
CA LEU A 15 1.75 -17.13 1.09
C LEU A 15 0.56 -18.09 1.03
N GLU A 16 -0.65 -17.54 1.06
CA GLU A 16 -1.87 -18.32 0.96
C GLU A 16 -2.10 -18.80 -0.48
N VAL A 17 -2.64 -20.00 -0.63
CA VAL A 17 -3.23 -20.49 -1.87
C VAL A 17 -4.70 -20.83 -1.63
N SER A 18 -5.53 -20.47 -2.60
CA SER A 18 -6.97 -20.73 -2.57
C SER A 18 -7.34 -21.80 -3.59
N SER A 19 -8.50 -22.42 -3.40
CA SER A 19 -9.10 -23.32 -4.38
C SER A 19 -10.52 -22.86 -4.66
N VAL A 20 -10.77 -22.32 -5.85
CA VAL A 20 -12.08 -21.87 -6.30
C VAL A 20 -12.64 -22.90 -7.28
N ASN A 21 -13.78 -23.51 -6.95
CA ASN A 21 -14.43 -24.55 -7.78
C ASN A 21 -13.52 -25.74 -8.12
N GLY A 22 -12.58 -26.08 -7.23
CA GLY A 22 -11.61 -27.17 -7.42
C GLY A 22 -10.39 -26.79 -8.28
N ALA A 23 -10.34 -25.57 -8.80
CA ALA A 23 -9.15 -25.01 -9.45
C ALA A 23 -8.31 -24.24 -8.43
N VAL A 24 -7.01 -24.52 -8.40
CA VAL A 24 -6.05 -23.82 -7.56
C VAL A 24 -5.84 -22.40 -8.09
N SER A 25 -5.92 -21.41 -7.21
CA SER A 25 -5.73 -20.00 -7.54
C SER A 25 -4.93 -19.26 -6.47
N LEU A 26 -4.15 -18.27 -6.89
CA LEU A 26 -3.45 -17.37 -5.96
C LEU A 26 -4.37 -16.22 -5.56
N PRO A 27 -4.65 -16.03 -4.25
CA PRO A 27 -5.27 -14.81 -3.74
C PRO A 27 -4.47 -13.57 -4.14
N LEU A 28 -5.14 -12.42 -4.19
CA LEU A 28 -4.50 -11.18 -4.66
C LEU A 28 -3.31 -10.79 -3.78
N HIS A 29 -3.42 -10.91 -2.46
CA HIS A 29 -2.31 -10.63 -1.54
C HIS A 29 -1.06 -11.47 -1.85
N SER A 30 -1.21 -12.76 -2.14
CA SER A 30 -0.11 -13.64 -2.53
C SER A 30 0.49 -13.24 -3.88
N SER A 31 -0.37 -12.92 -4.86
CA SER A 31 0.08 -12.49 -6.20
C SER A 31 0.89 -11.19 -6.16
N ILE A 32 0.50 -10.23 -5.30
CA ILE A 32 1.20 -8.96 -5.10
C ILE A 32 2.60 -9.19 -4.53
N VAL A 33 2.73 -10.08 -3.56
CA VAL A 33 4.03 -10.39 -2.95
C VAL A 33 4.95 -11.07 -3.96
N LEU A 34 4.45 -12.04 -4.72
CA LEU A 34 5.23 -12.69 -5.80
C LEU A 34 5.66 -11.70 -6.88
N PHE A 35 4.75 -10.80 -7.27
CA PHE A 35 5.05 -9.75 -8.23
C PHE A 35 6.16 -8.81 -7.72
N LEU A 36 6.12 -8.38 -6.45
CA LEU A 36 7.17 -7.53 -5.88
C LEU A 36 8.51 -8.28 -5.73
N LEU A 37 8.49 -9.56 -5.34
CA LEU A 37 9.71 -10.38 -5.28
C LEU A 37 10.37 -10.41 -6.66
N SER A 38 9.59 -10.68 -7.71
CA SER A 38 10.05 -10.65 -9.10
C SER A 38 10.55 -9.26 -9.53
N TYR A 39 9.80 -8.20 -9.20
CA TYR A 39 10.20 -6.82 -9.48
C TYR A 39 11.55 -6.46 -8.87
N THR A 40 11.77 -6.87 -7.63
CA THR A 40 12.99 -6.54 -6.86
C THR A 40 14.14 -7.51 -7.08
N ASP A 41 13.91 -8.67 -7.69
CA ASP A 41 14.85 -9.79 -7.79
C ASP A 41 15.41 -10.21 -6.41
N CYS A 42 14.57 -10.16 -5.37
CA CYS A 42 15.00 -10.37 -3.99
C CYS A 42 15.07 -11.87 -3.61
N SER A 43 16.26 -12.46 -3.63
CA SER A 43 16.47 -13.88 -3.30
C SER A 43 16.64 -14.19 -1.80
N SER A 44 16.37 -13.20 -0.92
CA SER A 44 16.48 -13.32 0.55
C SER A 44 15.44 -14.26 1.19
N PHE A 45 14.39 -14.62 0.45
CA PHE A 45 13.25 -15.34 1.00
C PHE A 45 13.18 -16.77 0.45
N GLN A 46 12.85 -17.71 1.32
CA GLN A 46 12.30 -19.01 0.93
C GLN A 46 10.79 -18.89 0.92
N VAL A 47 10.15 -19.11 -0.23
CA VAL A 47 8.71 -18.94 -0.39
C VAL A 47 7.98 -20.25 -0.14
N TRP A 48 7.01 -20.24 0.76
CA TRP A 48 6.15 -21.36 1.09
C TRP A 48 4.71 -21.06 0.68
N LEU A 49 4.17 -21.87 -0.22
CA LEU A 49 2.76 -21.86 -0.59
C LEU A 49 1.99 -22.73 0.40
N VAL A 50 1.08 -22.11 1.14
CA VAL A 50 0.27 -22.77 2.16
C VAL A 50 -0.99 -23.32 1.52
N SER A 51 -1.13 -24.65 1.52
CA SER A 51 -2.33 -25.35 1.05
C SER A 51 -2.42 -26.75 1.65
N ASP A 52 -3.64 -27.19 1.94
CA ASP A 52 -3.90 -28.58 2.34
C ASP A 52 -4.05 -29.51 1.12
N GLN A 53 -4.08 -28.96 -0.10
CA GLN A 53 -4.10 -29.70 -1.34
C GLN A 53 -2.68 -29.99 -1.83
N SER A 54 -2.42 -31.21 -2.26
CA SER A 54 -1.13 -31.61 -2.84
C SER A 54 -1.02 -31.20 -4.32
N GLY A 55 0.17 -30.79 -4.77
CA GLY A 55 0.46 -30.56 -6.19
C GLY A 55 0.04 -29.17 -6.68
N VAL A 56 -0.21 -28.24 -5.76
CA VAL A 56 -0.55 -26.84 -6.01
C VAL A 56 0.51 -26.12 -6.84
N LEU A 57 1.79 -26.38 -6.57
CA LEU A 57 2.93 -25.78 -7.25
C LEU A 57 2.96 -26.20 -8.72
N ALA A 58 2.57 -27.45 -9.03
CA ALA A 58 2.47 -27.90 -10.42
C ALA A 58 1.35 -27.17 -11.16
N CYS A 59 0.22 -26.90 -10.51
CA CYS A 59 -0.88 -26.13 -11.08
C CYS A 59 -0.54 -24.65 -11.30
N LEU A 60 0.34 -24.09 -10.48
CA LEU A 60 0.72 -22.67 -10.52
C LEU A 60 2.08 -22.42 -11.18
N ALA A 61 2.68 -23.42 -11.83
CA ALA A 61 4.05 -23.36 -12.34
C ALA A 61 4.30 -22.14 -13.25
N ASP A 62 3.32 -21.79 -14.10
CA ASP A 62 3.41 -20.64 -15.02
C ASP A 62 3.35 -19.28 -14.33
N LEU A 63 2.92 -19.23 -13.07
CA LEU A 63 2.83 -18.01 -12.25
C LEU A 63 4.02 -17.85 -11.30
N MET A 64 4.88 -18.86 -11.20
CA MET A 64 6.01 -18.86 -10.27
C MET A 64 7.25 -18.26 -10.93
N PRO A 65 7.86 -17.22 -10.35
CA PRO A 65 9.12 -16.70 -10.86
C PRO A 65 10.22 -17.75 -10.74
N VAL A 66 10.97 -17.96 -11.82
CA VAL A 66 12.08 -18.93 -11.89
C VAL A 66 13.22 -18.58 -10.91
N SER A 67 13.30 -17.32 -10.50
CA SER A 67 14.37 -16.79 -9.64
C SER A 67 14.26 -17.16 -8.15
N PHE A 68 13.13 -17.69 -7.69
CA PHE A 68 12.93 -18.00 -6.27
C PHE A 68 12.67 -19.49 -6.00
N SER A 69 13.18 -19.96 -4.87
CA SER A 69 12.88 -21.30 -4.36
C SER A 69 11.49 -21.27 -3.71
N VAL A 70 10.52 -21.85 -4.41
CA VAL A 70 9.13 -22.01 -3.94
C VAL A 70 8.90 -23.46 -3.50
N SER A 71 8.21 -23.66 -2.40
CA SER A 71 7.87 -24.98 -1.86
C SER A 71 6.45 -25.00 -1.31
N GLU A 72 5.84 -26.17 -1.23
CA GLU A 72 4.52 -26.35 -0.62
C GLU A 72 4.66 -26.67 0.87
N VAL A 73 3.73 -26.18 1.68
CA VAL A 73 3.58 -26.57 3.09
C VAL A 73 2.11 -26.67 3.43
N LYS A 74 1.74 -27.67 4.23
CA LYS A 74 0.37 -27.80 4.73
C LYS A 74 0.12 -26.86 5.90
N THR A 75 -1.15 -26.53 6.14
CA THR A 75 -1.54 -25.60 7.21
C THR A 75 -1.15 -26.12 8.59
N ASP A 76 -1.17 -27.44 8.81
CA ASP A 76 -0.80 -28.09 10.08
C ASP A 76 0.72 -28.17 10.31
N GLU A 77 1.50 -28.14 9.23
CA GLU A 77 2.97 -28.19 9.24
C GLU A 77 3.61 -26.79 9.37
N MET A 78 2.82 -25.72 9.27
CA MET A 78 3.30 -24.35 9.47
C MET A 78 3.73 -24.09 10.92
N PRO A 79 4.77 -23.26 11.13
CA PRO A 79 5.15 -22.82 12.47
C PRO A 79 3.99 -22.12 13.21
N ASP A 80 3.82 -22.44 14.50
CA ASP A 80 2.75 -21.93 15.35
C ASP A 80 2.58 -20.41 15.29
N LEU A 81 3.68 -19.67 15.26
CA LEU A 81 3.67 -18.22 15.21
C LEU A 81 3.05 -17.69 13.91
N VAL A 82 3.30 -18.37 12.79
CA VAL A 82 2.76 -18.00 11.47
C VAL A 82 1.28 -18.38 11.37
N ARG A 83 0.87 -19.52 11.95
CA ARG A 83 -0.54 -19.95 11.98
C ARG A 83 -1.47 -18.99 12.73
N GLN A 84 -0.91 -18.15 13.60
CA GLN A 84 -1.64 -17.12 14.35
C GLN A 84 -1.77 -15.80 13.58
N CYS A 85 -1.08 -15.68 12.45
CA CYS A 85 -1.11 -14.50 11.60
C CYS A 85 -2.04 -14.72 10.40
N ARG A 86 -2.55 -13.62 9.85
CA ARG A 86 -3.06 -13.63 8.48
C ARG A 86 -1.89 -13.59 7.51
N LEU A 87 -1.94 -14.39 6.46
CA LEU A 87 -0.95 -14.36 5.39
C LEU A 87 -1.15 -13.11 4.51
N PRO A 88 -0.09 -12.55 3.91
CA PRO A 88 1.29 -13.04 3.90
C PRO A 88 2.01 -12.80 5.24
N ALA A 89 2.93 -13.70 5.57
CA ALA A 89 3.74 -13.62 6.78
C ALA A 89 5.17 -14.13 6.57
N ALA A 90 6.16 -13.47 7.15
CA ALA A 90 7.57 -13.84 7.07
C ALA A 90 8.11 -14.15 8.47
N LEU A 91 8.72 -15.33 8.61
CA LEU A 91 9.37 -15.81 9.81
C LEU A 91 10.88 -15.72 9.65
N GLU A 92 11.53 -15.03 10.58
CA GLU A 92 12.98 -14.86 10.58
C GLU A 92 13.66 -16.11 11.20
N PRO A 93 14.75 -16.64 10.60
CA PRO A 93 15.39 -17.88 11.05
C PRO A 93 15.83 -17.80 12.51
N ASP A 94 15.67 -18.91 13.24
CA ASP A 94 16.10 -19.07 14.63
C ASP A 94 15.60 -17.98 15.60
N SER A 95 14.54 -17.28 15.22
CA SER A 95 13.91 -16.22 15.99
C SER A 95 12.43 -16.54 16.25
N CYS A 96 11.88 -16.03 17.35
CA CYS A 96 10.43 -16.01 17.57
C CYS A 96 9.79 -14.74 16.96
N PHE A 97 10.35 -14.24 15.85
CA PHE A 97 9.92 -12.99 15.24
C PHE A 97 9.24 -13.23 13.89
N CYS A 98 7.97 -12.82 13.80
CA CYS A 98 7.15 -12.95 12.60
C CYS A 98 6.64 -11.57 12.19
N ARG A 99 6.82 -11.25 10.90
CA ARG A 99 6.22 -10.08 10.24
C ARG A 99 4.96 -10.56 9.53
N ALA A 100 3.85 -9.84 9.63
CA ALA A 100 2.61 -10.22 8.96
C ALA A 100 1.86 -8.99 8.47
N GLY A 101 1.03 -9.19 7.44
CA GLY A 101 0.31 -8.13 6.74
C GLY A 101 1.03 -7.69 5.49
N LEU A 102 0.26 -7.39 4.43
CA LEU A 102 0.79 -7.16 3.10
C LEU A 102 1.70 -5.93 3.07
N ALA A 103 1.26 -4.78 3.57
CA ALA A 103 2.08 -3.57 3.54
C ALA A 103 3.40 -3.73 4.32
N VAL A 104 3.37 -4.47 5.43
CA VAL A 104 4.55 -4.79 6.25
C VAL A 104 5.51 -5.68 5.47
N ILE A 105 5.02 -6.78 4.91
CA ILE A 105 5.82 -7.73 4.14
C ILE A 105 6.44 -7.08 2.91
N LEU A 106 5.67 -6.32 2.12
CA LEU A 106 6.18 -5.68 0.91
C LEU A 106 7.27 -4.66 1.21
N ARG A 107 7.11 -3.86 2.28
CA ARG A 107 8.14 -2.93 2.72
C ARG A 107 9.39 -3.67 3.21
N HIS A 108 9.23 -4.79 3.91
CA HIS A 108 10.35 -5.63 4.34
C HIS A 108 11.12 -6.22 3.15
N VAL A 109 10.42 -6.73 2.13
CA VAL A 109 11.03 -7.21 0.88
C VAL A 109 11.87 -6.10 0.23
N ILE A 110 11.33 -4.88 0.11
CA ILE A 110 12.08 -3.73 -0.44
C ILE A 110 13.32 -3.43 0.40
N GLN A 111 13.19 -3.41 1.72
CA GLN A 111 14.32 -3.14 2.63
C GLN A 111 15.42 -4.19 2.50
N ARG A 112 15.06 -5.48 2.45
CA ARG A 112 16.00 -6.58 2.23
C ARG A 112 16.67 -6.51 0.86
N ALA A 113 15.90 -6.22 -0.19
CA ALA A 113 16.45 -6.01 -1.53
C ALA A 113 17.47 -4.87 -1.56
N CYS A 114 17.17 -3.72 -0.93
CA CYS A 114 18.10 -2.59 -0.84
C CYS A 114 19.38 -2.91 -0.03
N GLN A 115 19.27 -3.75 1.00
CA GLN A 115 20.44 -4.18 1.80
C GLN A 115 21.37 -5.08 0.99
N LEU A 116 20.80 -6.03 0.22
CA LEU A 116 21.58 -6.94 -0.62
C LEU A 116 22.11 -6.29 -1.90
N MET A 117 21.39 -5.31 -2.44
CA MET A 117 21.72 -4.66 -3.70
C MET A 117 21.74 -3.12 -3.55
N PRO A 118 22.79 -2.55 -2.92
CA PRO A 118 22.87 -1.11 -2.64
C PRO A 118 22.85 -0.20 -3.89
N GLY A 119 23.12 -0.76 -5.08
CA GLY A 119 23.05 -0.05 -6.36
C GLY A 119 21.64 0.17 -6.91
N HIS A 120 20.63 -0.56 -6.42
CA HIS A 120 19.26 -0.54 -6.95
C HIS A 120 18.43 0.60 -6.33
N ARG A 121 18.76 1.85 -6.67
CA ARG A 121 18.07 3.05 -6.16
C ARG A 121 16.58 3.10 -6.53
N GLU A 122 16.20 2.49 -7.65
CA GLU A 122 14.81 2.37 -8.11
C GLU A 122 13.94 1.53 -7.15
N VAL A 123 14.53 0.53 -6.47
CA VAL A 123 13.79 -0.27 -5.49
C VAL A 123 13.53 0.54 -4.21
N ALA A 124 14.50 1.36 -3.80
CA ALA A 124 14.33 2.24 -2.64
C ALA A 124 13.27 3.33 -2.87
N SER A 125 13.12 3.82 -4.11
CA SER A 125 12.13 4.85 -4.45
C SER A 125 10.68 4.37 -4.31
N LEU A 126 10.44 3.05 -4.36
CA LEU A 126 9.11 2.47 -4.10
C LEU A 126 8.55 2.85 -2.73
N LEU A 127 9.41 3.05 -1.72
CA LEU A 127 8.95 3.49 -0.39
C LEU A 127 8.44 4.94 -0.38
N GLY A 128 8.52 5.64 -1.51
CA GLY A 128 8.04 7.00 -1.68
C GLY A 128 8.86 8.03 -0.89
N PHE A 129 8.37 9.27 -0.88
CA PHE A 129 9.04 10.37 -0.19
C PHE A 129 9.26 10.05 1.30
N LYS A 130 10.50 10.20 1.79
CA LYS A 130 10.88 9.88 3.19
C LYS A 130 10.53 8.45 3.64
N ASN A 131 10.35 7.51 2.71
CA ASN A 131 9.99 6.12 2.94
C ASN A 131 8.61 5.93 3.62
N THR A 132 7.63 6.80 3.32
CA THR A 132 6.30 6.81 3.98
C THR A 132 5.20 6.07 3.24
N CYS A 133 5.39 5.67 1.98
CA CYS A 133 4.39 4.95 1.18
C CYS A 133 3.95 3.67 1.92
N LEU A 134 2.64 3.53 2.17
CA LEU A 134 2.05 2.43 2.93
C LEU A 134 2.71 2.12 4.30
N LYS A 135 3.31 3.13 4.95
CA LYS A 135 3.94 2.96 6.28
C LYS A 135 2.92 2.91 7.42
N ALA A 136 1.81 3.63 7.26
CA ALA A 136 0.72 3.65 8.22
C ALA A 136 -0.15 2.40 8.02
N CYS A 137 -0.64 1.79 9.11
CA CYS A 137 -1.50 0.62 9.03
C CYS A 137 -2.91 0.98 8.56
N ALA A 138 -3.65 -0.03 8.09
CA ALA A 138 -4.99 0.13 7.52
C ALA A 138 -6.04 0.70 8.51
N GLU A 139 -5.81 0.57 9.82
CA GLU A 139 -6.69 1.10 10.86
C GLU A 139 -6.60 2.63 11.00
N VAL A 140 -5.46 3.22 10.61
CA VAL A 140 -5.19 4.66 10.79
C VAL A 140 -5.04 5.43 9.49
N SER A 141 -4.90 4.71 8.36
CA SER A 141 -4.73 5.29 7.03
C SER A 141 -5.80 4.75 6.10
N GLN A 142 -6.72 5.62 5.68
CA GLN A 142 -7.73 5.29 4.68
C GLN A 142 -7.10 4.86 3.36
N TRP A 143 -5.95 5.46 3.00
CA TRP A 143 -5.23 5.08 1.78
C TRP A 143 -4.64 3.68 1.88
N THR A 144 -4.00 3.34 3.01
CA THR A 144 -3.47 1.99 3.22
C THR A 144 -4.61 0.98 3.23
N ARG A 145 -5.72 1.30 3.91
CA ARG A 145 -6.91 0.44 3.93
C ARG A 145 -7.46 0.17 2.53
N LEU A 146 -7.56 1.21 1.71
CA LEU A 146 -8.05 1.10 0.35
C LEU A 146 -7.17 0.16 -0.48
N CYS A 147 -5.85 0.33 -0.44
CA CYS A 147 -4.90 -0.45 -1.22
C CYS A 147 -4.72 -1.89 -0.72
N GLU A 148 -4.62 -2.08 0.60
CA GLU A 148 -4.29 -3.37 1.22
C GLU A 148 -5.51 -4.25 1.46
N LEU A 149 -6.70 -3.69 1.65
CA LEU A 149 -7.89 -4.44 2.04
C LEU A 149 -9.04 -4.23 1.06
N ASP A 150 -9.53 -2.99 0.91
CA ASP A 150 -10.83 -2.76 0.27
C ASP A 150 -10.80 -3.08 -1.24
N ILE A 151 -9.74 -2.71 -1.97
CA ILE A 151 -9.58 -3.03 -3.39
C ILE A 151 -9.39 -4.54 -3.61
N PRO A 152 -8.42 -5.22 -2.98
CA PRO A 152 -8.27 -6.66 -3.15
C PRO A 152 -9.56 -7.43 -2.87
N SER A 153 -10.24 -7.16 -1.75
CA SER A 153 -11.49 -7.84 -1.40
C SER A 153 -12.63 -7.54 -2.39
N ALA A 154 -12.74 -6.30 -2.86
CA ALA A 154 -13.75 -5.94 -3.86
C ALA A 154 -13.52 -6.65 -5.20
N VAL A 155 -12.25 -6.75 -5.63
CA VAL A 155 -11.88 -7.44 -6.86
C VAL A 155 -12.12 -8.94 -6.73
N GLU A 156 -11.69 -9.59 -5.64
CA GLU A 156 -11.94 -11.02 -5.43
C GLU A 156 -13.44 -11.35 -5.42
N LYS A 157 -14.26 -10.50 -4.79
CA LYS A 157 -15.71 -10.65 -4.81
C LYS A 157 -16.28 -10.57 -6.23
N HIS A 158 -15.79 -9.62 -7.04
CA HIS A 158 -16.15 -9.51 -8.46
C HIS A 158 -15.71 -10.75 -9.26
N LEU A 159 -14.47 -11.22 -9.07
CA LEU A 159 -13.94 -12.39 -9.79
C LEU A 159 -14.71 -13.68 -9.47
N GLN A 160 -15.23 -13.82 -8.25
CA GLN A 160 -16.08 -14.94 -7.87
C GLN A 160 -17.48 -14.87 -8.51
N ASN A 161 -17.98 -13.67 -8.80
CA ASN A 161 -19.33 -13.45 -9.33
C ASN A 161 -19.31 -12.43 -10.50
N PRO A 162 -18.63 -12.73 -11.62
CA PRO A 162 -18.36 -11.74 -12.65
C PRO A 162 -19.60 -11.29 -13.43
N HIS A 163 -20.67 -12.08 -13.39
CA HIS A 163 -21.96 -11.76 -14.00
C HIS A 163 -22.85 -10.84 -13.15
N ASP A 164 -22.49 -10.60 -11.89
CA ASP A 164 -23.26 -9.73 -11.00
C ASP A 164 -22.98 -8.25 -11.33
N GLU A 165 -23.97 -7.59 -11.94
CA GLU A 165 -23.88 -6.19 -12.36
C GLU A 165 -23.58 -5.24 -11.19
N THR A 166 -24.00 -5.59 -9.97
CA THR A 166 -23.74 -4.77 -8.77
C THR A 166 -22.26 -4.76 -8.38
N LEU A 167 -21.48 -5.71 -8.88
CA LEU A 167 -20.05 -5.85 -8.64
C LEU A 167 -19.19 -5.35 -9.80
N TRP A 168 -19.77 -4.84 -10.89
CA TRP A 168 -19.01 -4.33 -12.03
C TRP A 168 -18.28 -3.02 -11.71
N LEU A 169 -18.83 -2.16 -10.86
CA LEU A 169 -18.19 -0.92 -10.38
C LEU A 169 -18.14 -0.88 -8.85
N PRO A 170 -17.26 -1.68 -8.22
CA PRO A 170 -17.16 -1.68 -6.77
C PRO A 170 -16.78 -0.30 -6.22
N PRO A 171 -17.33 0.14 -5.06
CA PRO A 171 -17.01 1.44 -4.48
C PRO A 171 -15.52 1.69 -4.26
N ALA A 172 -14.74 0.64 -3.97
CA ALA A 172 -13.29 0.73 -3.80
C ALA A 172 -12.57 1.13 -5.11
N ILE A 173 -13.01 0.59 -6.25
CA ILE A 173 -12.47 0.93 -7.57
C ILE A 173 -12.88 2.35 -7.98
N LEU A 174 -14.14 2.73 -7.73
CA LEU A 174 -14.61 4.10 -7.97
C LEU A 174 -13.87 5.13 -7.09
N ASN A 175 -13.53 4.75 -5.86
CA ASN A 175 -12.71 5.59 -5.00
C ASN A 175 -11.31 5.77 -5.59
N LEU A 176 -10.67 4.70 -6.09
CA LEU A 176 -9.39 4.81 -6.78
C LEU A 176 -9.47 5.72 -8.03
N GLU A 177 -10.48 5.54 -8.88
CA GLU A 177 -10.73 6.39 -10.06
C GLU A 177 -10.84 7.87 -9.64
N LYS A 178 -11.66 8.16 -8.62
CA LYS A 178 -11.81 9.52 -8.09
C LYS A 178 -10.48 10.09 -7.60
N ARG A 179 -9.68 9.29 -6.89
CA ARG A 179 -8.39 9.70 -6.33
C ARG A 179 -7.37 10.02 -7.43
N LEU A 180 -7.36 9.28 -8.53
CA LEU A 180 -6.53 9.57 -9.70
C LEU A 180 -6.89 10.91 -10.36
N GLY A 181 -8.12 11.41 -10.17
CA GLY A 181 -8.58 12.71 -10.66
C GLY A 181 -8.29 13.88 -9.73
N GLU A 182 -7.79 13.63 -8.51
CA GLU A 182 -7.46 14.70 -7.56
C GLU A 182 -6.13 15.38 -7.93
N PRO A 183 -5.94 16.68 -7.64
CA PRO A 183 -4.68 17.36 -7.93
C PRO A 183 -3.55 16.84 -7.04
N VAL A 184 -2.40 16.57 -7.66
CA VAL A 184 -1.21 16.07 -6.97
C VAL A 184 -0.56 17.17 -6.13
N LYS A 185 -0.09 16.79 -4.93
CA LYS A 185 0.71 17.64 -4.04
C LYS A 185 2.05 16.98 -3.77
N VAL A 186 3.13 17.64 -4.19
CA VAL A 186 4.52 17.18 -3.95
C VAL A 186 5.33 18.24 -3.21
N HIS A 187 6.42 17.84 -2.55
CA HIS A 187 7.24 18.77 -1.77
C HIS A 187 7.84 19.94 -2.59
N ASN A 188 8.00 19.76 -3.90
CA ASN A 188 8.49 20.78 -4.85
C ASN A 188 7.38 21.24 -5.82
N ASP A 189 6.12 21.22 -5.38
CA ASP A 189 4.94 21.45 -6.21
C ASP A 189 5.03 22.74 -7.03
N ASP A 190 5.31 23.89 -6.39
CA ASP A 190 5.42 25.19 -7.08
C ASP A 190 6.53 25.18 -8.16
N LYS A 191 7.67 24.55 -7.87
CA LYS A 191 8.77 24.41 -8.85
C LYS A 191 8.34 23.61 -10.08
N ILE A 192 7.69 22.48 -9.88
CA ILE A 192 7.28 21.57 -10.97
C ILE A 192 6.15 22.22 -11.78
N ARG A 193 5.19 22.88 -11.12
CA ARG A 193 4.11 23.60 -11.82
C ARG A 193 4.63 24.76 -12.67
N ARG A 194 5.67 25.47 -12.20
CA ARG A 194 6.33 26.52 -13.00
C ARG A 194 7.09 25.94 -14.19
N GLN A 195 7.70 24.77 -14.06
CA GLN A 195 8.30 24.05 -15.20
C GLN A 195 7.23 23.61 -16.21
N LYS A 196 6.09 23.08 -15.74
CA LYS A 196 4.93 22.75 -16.60
C LYS A 196 4.46 23.98 -17.38
N LEU A 197 4.32 25.13 -16.71
CA LEU A 197 3.95 26.39 -17.37
C LEU A 197 5.00 26.88 -18.38
N GLN A 198 6.30 26.71 -18.10
CA GLN A 198 7.37 27.05 -19.04
C GLN A 198 7.28 26.24 -20.32
N GLN A 199 6.97 24.95 -20.20
CA GLN A 199 6.88 24.05 -21.35
C GLN A 199 5.62 24.30 -22.16
N GLN A 200 4.47 24.52 -21.50
CA GLN A 200 3.21 24.90 -22.17
C GLN A 200 3.33 26.22 -22.97
N LYS A 201 4.18 27.15 -22.54
CA LYS A 201 4.47 28.40 -23.27
C LYS A 201 5.48 28.24 -24.40
N LYS A 202 6.23 27.13 -24.45
CA LYS A 202 7.22 26.84 -25.49
C LYS A 202 6.65 25.96 -26.60
N SER A 203 5.61 25.16 -26.33
CA SER A 203 4.78 24.50 -27.33
C SER A 203 3.88 25.54 -28.01
N ASP A 204 3.89 25.62 -29.34
CA ASP A 204 3.11 26.61 -30.11
C ASP A 204 1.59 26.52 -29.80
N PRO A 205 0.87 27.66 -29.82
CA PRO A 205 -0.54 27.74 -29.45
C PRO A 205 -1.52 27.06 -30.42
N GLU A 206 -1.07 26.47 -31.54
CA GLU A 206 -1.93 25.73 -32.48
C GLU A 206 -2.11 24.24 -32.14
N SER A 207 -1.54 23.77 -31.02
CA SER A 207 -1.68 22.38 -30.54
C SER A 207 -2.48 22.29 -29.22
N GLN A 208 -3.46 23.18 -29.04
CA GLN A 208 -4.17 23.40 -27.77
C GLN A 208 -5.16 22.30 -27.34
N ASP A 209 -5.38 21.23 -28.11
CA ASP A 209 -6.36 20.19 -27.76
C ASP A 209 -5.76 18.85 -27.28
N LEU A 210 -4.44 18.73 -27.16
CA LEU A 210 -3.81 17.52 -26.61
C LEU A 210 -3.17 17.83 -25.26
N VAL A 211 -3.92 17.58 -24.18
CA VAL A 211 -3.40 17.56 -22.81
C VAL A 211 -2.39 16.43 -22.68
N HIS A 212 -1.13 16.64 -23.07
CA HIS A 212 -0.08 15.62 -23.02
C HIS A 212 0.43 15.43 -21.58
N PRO A 213 0.23 14.25 -20.96
CA PRO A 213 0.86 13.88 -19.68
C PRO A 213 2.35 13.54 -19.82
N GLU A 214 2.88 13.65 -21.04
CA GLU A 214 4.23 13.31 -21.47
C GLU A 214 5.31 14.12 -20.73
N VAL A 215 4.98 15.33 -20.30
CA VAL A 215 5.85 16.21 -19.49
C VAL A 215 6.05 15.65 -18.09
N GLU A 216 4.98 15.19 -17.45
CA GLU A 216 5.01 14.68 -16.08
C GLU A 216 5.65 13.29 -16.04
N LEU A 217 5.36 12.47 -17.06
CA LEU A 217 5.99 11.18 -17.28
C LEU A 217 7.49 11.32 -17.56
N SER A 218 7.91 12.25 -18.45
CA SER A 218 9.33 12.51 -18.72
C SER A 218 10.07 13.02 -17.48
N ALA A 219 9.48 13.94 -16.70
CA ALA A 219 10.09 14.43 -15.46
C ALA A 219 10.14 13.37 -14.34
N ALA A 220 9.20 12.43 -14.32
CA ALA A 220 9.20 11.28 -13.42
C ALA A 220 10.26 10.25 -13.82
N LEU A 221 10.36 9.92 -15.12
CA LEU A 221 11.34 9.01 -15.69
C LEU A 221 12.78 9.54 -15.57
N GLU A 222 13.00 10.84 -15.80
CA GLU A 222 14.30 11.49 -15.61
C GLU A 222 14.82 11.35 -14.16
N ARG A 223 13.94 11.37 -13.16
CA ARG A 223 14.30 11.15 -11.75
C ARG A 223 14.57 9.69 -11.40
N LEU A 224 13.97 8.75 -12.11
CA LEU A 224 14.23 7.32 -11.95
C LEU A 224 15.57 6.93 -12.58
N SER A 225 15.94 7.55 -13.70
CA SER A 225 17.27 7.37 -14.31
C SER A 225 18.35 8.07 -13.45
N ALA A 226 19.27 7.31 -12.88
CA ALA A 226 20.39 7.83 -12.07
C ALA A 226 21.41 8.68 -12.86
N HIS A 227 21.12 9.03 -14.12
CA HIS A 227 22.01 9.70 -15.08
C HIS A 227 21.45 11.02 -15.63
N ALA A 228 20.50 11.67 -14.96
CA ALA A 228 20.11 13.03 -15.34
C ALA A 228 21.29 14.00 -15.11
N LEU A 229 22.02 14.31 -16.19
CA LEU A 229 22.92 15.46 -16.24
C LEU A 229 22.11 16.71 -15.86
N PRO A 230 22.66 17.62 -15.03
CA PRO A 230 21.97 18.87 -14.75
C PRO A 230 21.75 19.60 -16.07
N SER A 231 20.47 19.77 -16.45
CA SER A 231 20.14 20.62 -17.58
C SER A 231 20.71 22.02 -17.32
N PRO A 232 21.33 22.66 -18.33
CA PRO A 232 21.89 23.98 -18.17
C PRO A 232 20.81 24.91 -17.63
N SER A 233 21.15 25.70 -16.61
CA SER A 233 20.25 26.62 -15.95
C SER A 233 19.81 27.71 -16.93
N THR A 234 18.80 27.41 -17.74
CA THR A 234 18.14 28.41 -18.58
C THR A 234 17.52 29.40 -17.61
N ARG A 235 17.99 30.66 -17.63
CA ARG A 235 17.40 31.74 -16.83
C ARG A 235 15.88 31.72 -17.04
N GLU A 236 15.13 31.39 -16.00
CA GLU A 236 13.67 31.45 -16.01
C GLU A 236 13.24 32.87 -16.40
N SER A 237 12.29 32.98 -17.33
CA SER A 237 11.78 34.28 -17.76
C SER A 237 11.07 34.99 -16.60
N CYS A 238 11.24 36.32 -16.50
CA CYS A 238 10.68 37.12 -15.41
C CYS A 238 9.14 37.01 -15.31
N ASP A 239 8.47 36.72 -16.42
CA ASP A 239 7.02 36.61 -16.49
C ASP A 239 6.48 35.37 -15.76
N ILE A 240 7.28 34.31 -15.64
CA ILE A 240 6.87 33.06 -14.98
C ILE A 240 7.08 33.13 -13.47
N ARG A 241 8.05 33.91 -13.02
CA ARG A 241 8.26 34.21 -11.59
C ARG A 241 7.15 35.07 -10.99
N ARG A 242 6.47 35.87 -11.83
CA ARG A 242 5.40 36.77 -11.42
C ARG A 242 4.02 36.12 -11.33
N VAL A 243 3.85 34.91 -11.85
CA VAL A 243 2.58 34.16 -11.76
C VAL A 243 2.34 33.73 -10.32
N LYS A 244 1.15 34.03 -9.80
CA LYS A 244 0.73 33.60 -8.45
C LYS A 244 0.63 32.08 -8.44
N THR A 245 0.98 31.45 -7.31
CA THR A 245 0.92 30.00 -7.15
C THR A 245 -0.48 29.42 -7.40
N THR A 246 -1.54 30.19 -7.12
CA THR A 246 -2.95 29.83 -7.42
C THR A 246 -3.26 29.72 -8.89
N ASP A 247 -2.49 30.41 -9.73
CA ASP A 247 -2.73 30.53 -11.17
C ASP A 247 -1.80 29.58 -11.96
N LEU A 248 -1.00 28.77 -11.26
CA LEU A 248 -0.17 27.75 -11.86
C LEU A 248 -1.01 26.51 -12.22
N PRO A 249 -0.73 25.85 -13.35
CA PRO A 249 -1.46 24.65 -13.76
C PRO A 249 -1.34 23.55 -12.69
N PRO A 250 -2.43 22.82 -12.37
CA PRO A 250 -2.36 21.72 -11.42
C PRO A 250 -1.49 20.58 -11.97
N LEU A 251 -0.92 19.80 -11.06
CA LEU A 251 -0.23 18.56 -11.38
C LEU A 251 -1.24 17.41 -11.39
N GLU A 252 -1.15 16.56 -12.39
CA GLU A 252 -2.02 15.39 -12.52
C GLU A 252 -1.30 14.13 -12.01
N HIS A 253 -2.08 13.10 -11.69
CA HIS A 253 -1.53 11.80 -11.37
C HIS A 253 -0.92 11.17 -12.61
N VAL A 254 0.37 10.83 -12.52
CA VAL A 254 1.02 9.89 -13.44
C VAL A 254 0.80 8.46 -12.93
N PHE A 255 0.96 8.29 -11.61
CA PHE A 255 0.89 7.07 -10.83
C PHE A 255 -0.06 7.25 -9.63
N ALA A 256 -0.34 6.19 -8.88
CA ALA A 256 -1.41 6.15 -7.89
C ALA A 256 -1.28 7.19 -6.76
N GLU A 257 -0.07 7.44 -6.27
CA GLU A 257 0.17 8.47 -5.23
C GLU A 257 0.53 9.86 -5.78
N GLY A 258 0.82 9.97 -7.08
CA GLY A 258 1.11 11.25 -7.72
C GLY A 258 2.01 11.11 -8.94
N LEU A 259 3.14 11.82 -8.94
CA LEU A 259 4.05 11.83 -10.09
C LEU A 259 5.02 10.64 -10.14
N TYR A 260 5.22 9.95 -9.03
CA TYR A 260 6.27 8.93 -8.91
C TYR A 260 5.66 7.55 -8.76
N PHE A 261 6.29 6.56 -9.39
CA PHE A 261 5.96 5.16 -9.19
C PHE A 261 6.38 4.74 -7.78
N THR A 262 5.45 4.15 -7.04
CA THR A 262 5.62 3.78 -5.63
C THR A 262 5.15 2.35 -5.36
N LEU A 263 5.34 1.88 -4.12
CA LEU A 263 4.84 0.59 -3.67
C LEU A 263 3.32 0.47 -3.83
N THR A 264 2.58 1.58 -3.75
CA THR A 264 1.14 1.57 -4.01
C THR A 264 0.81 1.10 -5.43
N ASP A 265 1.58 1.52 -6.43
CA ASP A 265 1.37 1.07 -7.81
C ASP A 265 1.63 -0.44 -7.95
N VAL A 266 2.65 -0.95 -7.26
CA VAL A 266 2.98 -2.38 -7.20
C VAL A 266 1.85 -3.19 -6.54
N VAL A 267 1.24 -2.65 -5.48
CA VAL A 267 0.10 -3.27 -4.79
C VAL A 267 -1.14 -3.31 -5.68
N LEU A 268 -1.45 -2.20 -6.35
CA LEU A 268 -2.67 -2.08 -7.13
C LEU A 268 -2.62 -2.87 -8.44
N LEU A 269 -1.45 -2.99 -9.08
CA LEU A 269 -1.34 -3.53 -10.42
C LEU A 269 -1.93 -4.95 -10.58
N PRO A 270 -1.59 -5.96 -9.75
CA PRO A 270 -2.19 -7.29 -9.88
C PRO A 270 -3.71 -7.29 -9.68
N CYS A 271 -4.21 -6.50 -8.74
CA CYS A 271 -5.64 -6.37 -8.48
C CYS A 271 -6.37 -5.77 -9.68
N ILE A 272 -5.90 -4.63 -10.17
CA ILE A 272 -6.53 -3.92 -11.29
C ILE A 272 -6.40 -4.73 -12.57
N HIS A 273 -5.27 -5.41 -12.79
CA HIS A 273 -5.08 -6.30 -13.93
C HIS A 273 -6.18 -7.37 -14.02
N GLN A 274 -6.38 -8.15 -12.95
CA GLN A 274 -7.39 -9.20 -12.90
C GLN A 274 -8.81 -8.63 -13.05
N TYR A 275 -9.08 -7.51 -12.38
CA TYR A 275 -10.35 -6.81 -12.49
C TYR A 275 -10.64 -6.38 -13.93
N LEU A 276 -9.67 -5.75 -14.62
CA LEU A 276 -9.86 -5.30 -16.01
C LEU A 276 -10.03 -6.47 -16.98
N ILE A 277 -9.33 -7.60 -16.79
CA ILE A 277 -9.54 -8.81 -17.61
C ILE A 277 -10.98 -9.28 -17.50
N SER A 278 -11.47 -9.40 -16.25
CA SER A 278 -12.84 -9.84 -16.00
C SER A 278 -13.84 -8.82 -16.57
N LEU A 279 -13.66 -7.54 -16.27
CA LEU A 279 -14.58 -6.50 -16.71
C LEU A 279 -14.63 -6.37 -18.24
N GLN A 280 -13.50 -6.47 -18.93
CA GLN A 280 -13.47 -6.47 -20.40
C GLN A 280 -14.24 -7.66 -20.99
N LYS A 281 -14.20 -8.82 -20.34
CA LYS A 281 -14.90 -10.03 -20.78
C LYS A 281 -16.40 -9.97 -20.54
N PHE A 282 -16.84 -9.45 -19.40
CA PHE A 282 -18.23 -9.55 -18.96
C PHE A 282 -19.03 -8.25 -19.07
N ALA A 283 -18.39 -7.08 -18.99
CA ALA A 283 -19.04 -5.77 -19.07
C ALA A 283 -18.13 -4.70 -19.71
N PRO A 284 -17.76 -4.86 -21.00
CA PRO A 284 -16.80 -3.97 -21.66
C PRO A 284 -17.27 -2.50 -21.73
N SER A 285 -18.57 -2.25 -21.80
CA SER A 285 -19.13 -0.89 -21.79
C SER A 285 -18.82 -0.14 -20.50
N THR A 286 -18.68 -0.86 -19.38
CA THR A 286 -18.39 -0.28 -18.07
C THR A 286 -17.00 0.35 -18.00
N LEU A 287 -16.04 -0.09 -18.82
CA LEU A 287 -14.69 0.48 -18.90
C LEU A 287 -14.69 1.99 -19.19
N SER A 288 -15.70 2.50 -19.90
CA SER A 288 -15.85 3.94 -20.17
C SER A 288 -16.01 4.80 -18.91
N HIS A 289 -16.37 4.21 -17.77
CA HIS A 289 -16.50 4.89 -16.47
C HIS A 289 -15.19 4.97 -15.69
N LEU A 290 -14.11 4.35 -16.18
CA LEU A 290 -12.81 4.25 -15.51
C LEU A 290 -11.64 4.83 -16.35
N PRO A 291 -11.80 6.00 -16.99
CA PRO A 291 -10.79 6.52 -17.92
C PRO A 291 -9.43 6.79 -17.27
N LEU A 292 -9.39 7.24 -16.02
CA LEU A 292 -8.14 7.55 -15.33
C LEU A 292 -7.43 6.28 -14.88
N LEU A 293 -8.17 5.29 -14.40
CA LEU A 293 -7.64 3.97 -14.06
C LEU A 293 -7.05 3.27 -15.28
N LEU A 294 -7.73 3.33 -16.42
CA LEU A 294 -7.23 2.78 -17.68
C LEU A 294 -5.92 3.46 -18.11
N ARG A 295 -5.87 4.79 -18.02
CA ARG A 295 -4.66 5.56 -18.31
C ARG A 295 -3.51 5.24 -17.35
N TRP A 296 -3.81 5.10 -16.06
CA TRP A 296 -2.83 4.68 -15.06
C TRP A 296 -2.28 3.28 -15.40
N TYR A 297 -3.16 2.34 -15.72
CA TYR A 297 -2.80 0.97 -16.04
C TYR A 297 -1.89 0.90 -17.29
N GLN A 298 -2.22 1.65 -18.35
CA GLN A 298 -1.37 1.77 -19.55
C GLN A 298 0.04 2.28 -19.21
N ARG A 299 0.15 3.37 -18.42
CA ARG A 299 1.46 3.93 -18.04
C ARG A 299 2.29 2.97 -17.20
N VAL A 300 1.67 2.24 -16.28
CA VAL A 300 2.37 1.26 -15.45
C VAL A 300 2.97 0.14 -16.31
N GLN A 301 2.29 -0.25 -17.40
CA GLN A 301 2.79 -1.25 -18.36
C GLN A 301 4.00 -0.78 -19.17
N GLU A 302 4.26 0.52 -19.28
CA GLU A 302 5.41 1.05 -20.03
C GLU A 302 6.74 0.90 -19.26
N LEU A 303 6.68 0.63 -17.95
CA LEU A 303 7.87 0.54 -17.11
C LEU A 303 8.64 -0.78 -17.38
N PRO A 304 9.92 -0.73 -17.77
CA PRO A 304 10.68 -1.95 -18.12
C PRO A 304 10.76 -2.98 -16.99
N THR A 305 10.89 -2.50 -15.74
CA THR A 305 10.93 -3.36 -14.55
C THR A 305 9.59 -4.02 -14.27
N VAL A 306 8.47 -3.34 -14.54
CA VAL A 306 7.12 -3.90 -14.45
C VAL A 306 6.90 -4.96 -15.52
N LEU A 307 7.28 -4.69 -16.78
CA LEU A 307 7.15 -5.64 -17.88
C LEU A 307 7.91 -6.94 -17.61
N ARG A 308 9.15 -6.84 -17.13
CA ARG A 308 9.95 -8.00 -16.70
C ARG A 308 9.24 -8.78 -15.60
N ALA A 309 8.84 -8.10 -14.52
CA ALA A 309 8.21 -8.75 -13.38
C ALA A 309 6.89 -9.45 -13.77
N ALA A 310 6.08 -8.80 -14.61
CA ALA A 310 4.82 -9.33 -15.11
C ALA A 310 5.04 -10.61 -15.92
N LYS A 311 6.03 -10.62 -16.82
CA LYS A 311 6.39 -11.81 -17.60
C LYS A 311 6.81 -12.97 -16.68
N ASP A 312 7.62 -12.68 -15.68
CA ASP A 312 8.13 -13.67 -14.74
C ASP A 312 7.03 -14.24 -13.82
N THR A 313 5.91 -13.52 -13.65
CA THR A 313 4.75 -13.96 -12.85
C THR A 313 3.57 -14.39 -13.72
N GLY A 314 3.77 -14.64 -15.02
CA GLY A 314 2.71 -15.08 -15.95
C GLY A 314 1.61 -14.06 -16.23
N MET A 315 1.83 -12.78 -15.90
CA MET A 315 0.88 -11.69 -16.10
C MET A 315 0.92 -11.19 -17.56
N SER A 316 -0.14 -11.45 -18.32
CA SER A 316 -0.26 -11.03 -19.73
C SER A 316 -1.08 -9.76 -19.86
N PHE A 317 -0.41 -8.63 -20.05
CA PHE A 317 -1.04 -7.32 -20.10
C PHE A 317 -2.08 -7.16 -21.21
N LEU A 318 -3.19 -6.51 -20.86
CA LEU A 318 -4.25 -6.13 -21.80
C LEU A 318 -3.82 -4.92 -22.63
N ASN A 319 -4.09 -4.99 -23.93
CA ASN A 319 -4.04 -3.83 -24.81
C ASN A 319 -5.45 -3.22 -24.88
N ILE A 320 -5.68 -2.18 -24.08
CA ILE A 320 -6.96 -1.47 -24.03
C ILE A 320 -6.78 -0.15 -24.78
N CYS A 321 -7.43 0.01 -25.93
CA CYS A 321 -7.52 1.31 -26.59
C CYS A 321 -8.42 2.22 -25.76
N THR A 322 -7.86 3.26 -25.15
CA THR A 322 -8.62 4.35 -24.53
C THR A 322 -9.38 5.08 -25.62
N VAL A 323 -10.71 4.99 -25.61
CA VAL A 323 -11.56 5.90 -26.38
C VAL A 323 -11.44 7.27 -25.72
N GLU A 324 -11.03 8.28 -26.48
CA GLU A 324 -10.98 9.65 -25.96
C GLU A 324 -12.36 10.05 -25.44
N PRO A 325 -12.43 10.83 -24.34
CA PRO A 325 -13.70 11.31 -23.84
C PRO A 325 -14.33 12.20 -24.91
N SER A 326 -15.36 11.68 -25.58
CA SER A 326 -16.29 12.49 -26.37
C SER A 326 -16.73 13.65 -25.48
N THR A 327 -16.55 14.88 -25.94
CA THR A 327 -17.05 16.10 -25.33
C THR A 327 -18.59 16.07 -25.27
N ALA A 328 -19.14 15.31 -24.34
CA ALA A 328 -20.49 15.50 -23.87
C ALA A 328 -20.44 16.62 -22.83
N GLN A 329 -21.00 17.77 -23.20
CA GLN A 329 -21.24 18.87 -22.27
C GLN A 329 -21.95 18.32 -21.01
N PRO A 330 -21.61 18.79 -19.81
CA PRO A 330 -22.41 18.46 -18.64
C PRO A 330 -23.79 19.08 -18.84
N GLU A 331 -24.81 18.26 -19.10
CA GLU A 331 -26.18 18.71 -18.93
C GLU A 331 -26.37 19.03 -17.45
N ASP A 332 -26.62 20.31 -17.20
CA ASP A 332 -26.89 20.93 -15.92
C ASP A 332 -28.21 20.38 -15.34
N GLN A 333 -28.20 19.17 -14.80
CA GLN A 333 -29.28 18.65 -13.99
C GLN A 333 -28.98 18.90 -12.51
N ARG A 334 -29.17 20.16 -12.12
CA ARG A 334 -29.57 20.53 -10.75
C ARG A 334 -30.85 19.78 -10.38
N SER A 335 -30.71 18.57 -9.86
CA SER A 335 -31.71 17.95 -8.99
C SER A 335 -31.04 17.62 -7.67
N ARG A 336 -31.02 18.64 -6.81
CA ARG A 336 -30.66 18.58 -5.40
C ARG A 336 -31.57 17.57 -4.69
N ARG A 337 -31.16 16.30 -4.60
CA ARG A 337 -31.59 15.43 -3.50
C ARG A 337 -30.61 15.63 -2.36
N GLU A 338 -31.05 16.43 -1.39
CA GLU A 338 -30.39 16.53 -0.09
C GLU A 338 -30.54 15.19 0.62
N GLU A 339 -29.57 14.29 0.42
CA GLU A 339 -29.30 13.29 1.44
C GLU A 339 -28.83 14.05 2.68
N HIS A 340 -29.69 14.05 3.69
CA HIS A 340 -29.42 14.59 5.01
C HIS A 340 -28.24 13.82 5.60
N GLN A 341 -27.03 14.29 5.30
CA GLN A 341 -25.87 14.01 6.14
C GLN A 341 -26.15 14.66 7.49
N VAL A 342 -26.37 13.83 8.49
CA VAL A 342 -26.34 14.26 9.89
C VAL A 342 -25.03 15.04 10.07
N PRO A 343 -25.06 16.30 10.54
CA PRO A 343 -23.85 17.10 10.67
C PRO A 343 -22.95 16.42 11.71
N ASN A 344 -21.87 15.81 11.24
CA ASN A 344 -20.81 15.38 12.13
C ASN A 344 -20.21 16.66 12.73
N PRO A 345 -20.22 16.85 14.07
CA PRO A 345 -19.63 18.04 14.66
C PRO A 345 -18.17 18.12 14.20
N LYS A 346 -17.76 19.32 13.78
CA LYS A 346 -16.38 19.63 13.35
C LYS A 346 -15.41 19.14 14.42
N SER A 347 -14.87 17.94 14.27
CA SER A 347 -13.76 17.49 15.08
C SER A 347 -12.52 18.21 14.55
N GLU A 348 -12.05 19.17 15.33
CA GLU A 348 -10.73 19.75 15.09
C GLU A 348 -9.71 18.59 15.00
N PRO A 349 -8.77 18.64 14.05
CA PRO A 349 -7.74 17.63 13.95
C PRO A 349 -7.01 17.53 15.29
N PHE A 350 -7.05 16.34 15.89
CA PHE A 350 -6.36 16.06 17.14
C PHE A 350 -4.84 16.11 16.88
N ILE A 351 -4.22 17.21 17.30
CA ILE A 351 -2.77 17.41 17.34
C ILE A 351 -2.38 17.41 18.81
N GLY A 352 -1.73 16.35 19.28
CA GLY A 352 -1.41 16.21 20.70
C GLY A 352 -0.87 14.83 21.08
N GLY A 353 0.33 14.80 21.62
CA GLY A 353 0.84 13.64 22.36
C GLY A 353 0.10 13.42 23.69
N PRO A 354 0.51 12.43 24.51
CA PRO A 354 -0.21 12.07 25.74
C PRO A 354 -0.34 13.25 26.73
N ARG A 355 0.63 14.17 26.76
CA ARG A 355 0.57 15.37 27.61
C ARG A 355 -0.57 16.33 27.21
N PRO A 356 -0.65 16.81 25.94
CA PRO A 356 -1.82 17.56 25.47
C PRO A 356 -3.17 16.87 25.66
N THR A 357 -3.21 15.53 25.58
CA THR A 357 -4.43 14.75 25.84
C THR A 357 -4.82 14.79 27.30
N LEU A 358 -3.86 14.56 28.21
CA LEU A 358 -4.08 14.63 29.65
C LEU A 358 -4.51 16.04 30.10
N THR A 359 -3.91 17.09 29.53
CA THR A 359 -4.31 18.47 29.79
C THR A 359 -5.73 18.75 29.32
N LYS A 360 -6.12 18.32 28.11
CA LYS A 360 -7.51 18.48 27.63
C LYS A 360 -8.52 17.69 28.46
N LEU A 361 -8.16 16.51 28.95
CA LEU A 361 -9.01 15.72 29.85
C LEU A 361 -9.23 16.46 31.18
N GLN A 362 -8.16 17.00 31.77
CA GLN A 362 -8.24 17.83 32.98
C GLN A 362 -9.05 19.11 32.76
N GLU A 363 -8.88 19.81 31.64
CA GLU A 363 -9.66 20.99 31.26
C GLU A 363 -11.17 20.69 31.15
N ASN A 364 -11.53 19.44 30.83
CA ASN A 364 -12.91 18.96 30.78
C ASN A 364 -13.35 18.22 32.06
N SER A 365 -12.61 18.36 33.17
CA SER A 365 -12.89 17.72 34.45
C SER A 365 -12.94 16.19 34.40
N ILE A 366 -12.18 15.58 33.49
CA ILE A 366 -12.01 14.13 33.36
C ILE A 366 -10.62 13.79 33.91
N ASP A 367 -10.57 13.15 35.08
CA ASP A 367 -9.31 12.70 35.68
C ASP A 367 -8.87 11.35 35.09
N ALA A 368 -7.70 11.36 34.45
CA ALA A 368 -7.05 10.14 33.99
C ALA A 368 -6.40 9.44 35.20
N VAL A 369 -7.04 8.39 35.69
CA VAL A 369 -6.51 7.56 36.79
C VAL A 369 -5.70 6.40 36.20
N TYR A 370 -4.43 6.31 36.58
CA TYR A 370 -3.64 5.12 36.29
C TYR A 370 -4.19 3.96 37.12
N SER A 371 -4.76 2.96 36.45
CA SER A 371 -5.11 1.69 37.08
C SER A 371 -3.99 0.67 36.86
N THR A 372 -3.85 -0.24 37.82
CA THR A 372 -3.07 -1.46 37.59
C THR A 372 -3.69 -2.24 36.44
N HIS A 373 -2.86 -2.92 35.64
CA HIS A 373 -3.35 -3.79 34.58
C HIS A 373 -4.44 -4.72 35.16
N PRO A 374 -5.62 -4.85 34.51
CA PRO A 374 -6.77 -5.59 35.05
C PRO A 374 -6.47 -7.08 35.31
N PHE A 375 -5.35 -7.58 34.80
CA PHE A 375 -4.74 -8.86 35.15
C PHE A 375 -3.32 -8.63 35.72
N PRO A 376 -3.14 -8.51 37.04
CA PRO A 376 -1.85 -8.23 37.66
C PRO A 376 -0.84 -9.38 37.57
N SER A 377 -1.29 -10.58 37.16
CA SER A 377 -0.44 -11.74 36.88
C SER A 377 0.26 -11.66 35.52
N TRP A 378 -0.08 -10.70 34.66
CA TRP A 378 0.51 -10.55 33.34
C TRP A 378 1.62 -9.50 33.39
N THR A 379 2.80 -9.95 33.80
CA THR A 379 4.04 -9.18 33.69
C THR A 379 4.76 -9.57 32.41
N ILE A 380 4.88 -8.62 31.48
CA ILE A 380 5.75 -8.77 30.31
C ILE A 380 7.19 -8.65 30.79
N ASP A 381 7.98 -9.69 30.56
CA ASP A 381 9.40 -9.70 30.89
C ASP A 381 10.18 -8.96 29.80
N TRP A 382 10.35 -7.65 29.99
CA TRP A 382 11.00 -6.77 29.04
C TRP A 382 12.50 -7.08 28.83
N GLU A 383 13.14 -7.78 29.77
CA GLU A 383 14.55 -8.15 29.71
C GLU A 383 14.80 -9.31 28.73
N ASN A 384 13.78 -10.15 28.50
CA ASN A 384 13.85 -11.31 27.61
C ASN A 384 13.31 -11.02 26.19
N LEU A 385 12.85 -9.80 25.93
CA LEU A 385 12.39 -9.37 24.60
C LEU A 385 13.52 -8.64 23.85
N PRO A 386 13.55 -8.71 22.50
CA PRO A 386 14.56 -7.99 21.72
C PRO A 386 14.60 -6.49 22.06
N ALA A 387 15.80 -5.90 22.15
CA ALA A 387 15.98 -4.49 22.49
C ALA A 387 15.15 -3.51 21.63
N ALA A 388 14.88 -3.89 20.37
CA ALA A 388 14.03 -3.11 19.46
C ALA A 388 12.64 -2.82 20.06
N VAL A 389 12.07 -3.75 20.83
CA VAL A 389 10.71 -3.68 21.37
C VAL A 389 10.65 -3.20 22.83
N ASN A 390 11.80 -2.90 23.44
CA ASN A 390 11.90 -2.45 24.82
C ASN A 390 11.61 -0.92 24.92
N PRO A 391 10.58 -0.50 25.67
CA PRO A 391 10.18 0.91 25.75
C PRO A 391 11.20 1.82 26.44
N THR A 392 12.11 1.25 27.24
CA THR A 392 13.15 1.96 28.00
C THR A 392 14.48 2.07 27.24
N GLU A 393 14.80 1.12 26.37
CA GLU A 393 16.07 1.07 25.63
C GLU A 393 16.03 1.76 24.27
N GLY A 394 15.06 2.66 24.04
CA GLY A 394 14.95 3.47 22.83
C GLY A 394 16.18 4.35 22.61
N ASN A 395 17.28 3.77 22.12
CA ASN A 395 18.53 4.44 21.84
C ASN A 395 18.33 5.26 20.56
N LEU A 396 17.87 6.49 20.78
CA LEU A 396 17.77 7.58 19.82
C LEU A 396 19.17 8.11 19.47
N GLY A 397 20.06 7.24 18.98
CA GLY A 397 21.37 7.60 18.48
C GLY A 397 21.29 8.11 17.03
N GLY A 398 21.56 9.40 16.81
CA GLY A 398 21.89 10.01 15.51
C GLY A 398 20.75 10.36 14.54
N LEU A 399 19.55 9.79 14.70
CA LEU A 399 18.36 10.05 13.86
C LEU A 399 17.47 11.20 14.38
N ALA A 400 18.12 12.23 14.94
CA ALA A 400 17.48 13.43 15.48
C ALA A 400 16.92 14.33 14.36
N LEU A 401 15.76 13.93 13.82
CA LEU A 401 14.78 14.78 13.11
C LEU A 401 13.43 14.05 12.82
N LYS A 402 13.24 12.79 13.27
CA LYS A 402 12.01 12.01 12.99
C LYS A 402 11.05 11.81 14.17
N CYS A 403 11.40 12.23 15.39
CA CYS A 403 10.61 11.89 16.58
C CYS A 403 9.49 12.85 16.96
N THR A 404 9.22 13.92 16.21
CA THR A 404 8.02 14.74 16.44
C THR A 404 6.74 14.08 15.93
N PHE A 405 6.81 12.99 15.15
CA PHE A 405 5.65 12.31 14.56
C PHE A 405 5.28 10.95 15.20
N HIS A 406 6.07 10.42 16.15
CA HIS A 406 5.80 9.12 16.78
C HIS A 406 4.84 9.17 17.97
N SER A 407 4.58 10.37 18.52
CA SER A 407 3.69 10.53 19.67
C SER A 407 2.20 10.31 19.35
N HIS A 408 1.80 10.28 18.08
CA HIS A 408 0.40 10.05 17.68
C HIS A 408 0.00 8.57 17.61
N ARG A 409 0.96 7.63 17.52
CA ARG A 409 0.67 6.19 17.42
C ARG A 409 0.20 5.57 18.74
N HIS A 410 0.70 6.02 19.89
CA HIS A 410 0.27 5.49 21.19
C HIS A 410 -1.14 5.94 21.57
N SER A 411 -1.53 7.18 21.24
CA SER A 411 -2.88 7.67 21.52
C SER A 411 -3.95 6.96 20.70
N SER A 412 -3.68 6.62 19.42
CA SER A 412 -4.66 5.92 18.58
C SER A 412 -4.87 4.45 18.96
N ILE A 413 -3.84 3.74 19.44
CA ILE A 413 -4.00 2.37 19.92
C ILE A 413 -4.86 2.35 21.20
N ILE A 414 -4.63 3.29 22.12
CA ILE A 414 -5.40 3.40 23.36
C ILE A 414 -6.84 3.84 23.10
N ILE A 415 -7.07 4.79 22.18
CA ILE A 415 -8.42 5.25 21.81
C ILE A 415 -9.22 4.17 21.07
N SER A 416 -8.59 3.40 20.18
CA SER A 416 -9.24 2.26 19.51
C SER A 416 -9.58 1.13 20.49
N PHE A 417 -8.75 0.89 21.50
CA PHE A 417 -9.01 -0.08 22.56
C PHE A 417 -10.16 0.36 23.48
N LEU A 418 -10.23 1.66 23.81
CA LEU A 418 -11.30 2.23 24.66
C LEU A 418 -12.65 2.31 23.95
N LEU A 419 -12.70 2.58 22.65
CA LEU A 419 -13.94 2.57 21.87
C LEU A 419 -14.51 1.16 21.71
N LEU A 420 -13.65 0.14 21.55
CA LEU A 420 -14.07 -1.27 21.47
C LEU A 420 -14.76 -1.74 22.76
N VAL A 421 -14.29 -1.28 23.93
CA VAL A 421 -14.85 -1.67 25.24
C VAL A 421 -16.23 -1.05 25.50
N SER A 422 -16.54 0.09 24.88
CA SER A 422 -17.82 0.79 25.08
C SER A 422 -19.03 0.20 24.31
N MET A 423 -18.78 -0.73 23.37
CA MET A 423 -19.79 -1.25 22.44
C MET A 423 -20.35 -2.65 22.81
N PHE A 424 -19.86 -3.27 23.89
CA PHE A 424 -20.26 -4.63 24.29
C PHE A 424 -21.01 -4.64 25.61
N SER A 425 -22.09 -5.44 25.69
CA SER A 425 -22.72 -5.75 26.97
C SER A 425 -21.78 -6.63 27.82
N GLU A 426 -21.97 -6.61 29.13
CA GLU A 426 -21.13 -7.28 30.14
C GLU A 426 -20.91 -8.79 29.85
N SER A 427 -21.88 -9.42 29.18
CA SER A 427 -21.83 -10.81 28.73
C SER A 427 -20.89 -11.04 27.54
N HIS A 428 -20.79 -10.07 26.62
CA HIS A 428 -19.89 -10.13 25.46
C HIS A 428 -18.45 -9.75 25.83
N LEU A 429 -18.28 -8.92 26.88
CA LEU A 429 -16.97 -8.58 27.43
C LEU A 429 -16.26 -9.82 28.00
N LYS A 430 -17.00 -10.75 28.62
CA LYS A 430 -16.45 -12.02 29.14
C LYS A 430 -15.98 -12.97 28.04
N LEU A 431 -16.68 -13.01 26.89
CA LEU A 431 -16.27 -13.81 25.73
C LEU A 431 -15.06 -13.18 25.02
N PHE A 432 -15.03 -11.86 24.90
CA PHE A 432 -13.91 -11.11 24.30
C PHE A 432 -12.65 -11.17 25.16
N VAL A 433 -12.77 -11.09 26.49
CA VAL A 433 -11.66 -11.27 27.44
C VAL A 433 -11.20 -12.74 27.48
N SER A 434 -12.09 -13.72 27.29
CA SER A 434 -11.70 -15.12 27.11
C SER A 434 -10.85 -15.33 25.83
N LEU A 435 -11.20 -14.64 24.75
CA LEU A 435 -10.42 -14.60 23.48
C LEU A 435 -9.09 -13.86 23.61
N ILE A 436 -9.00 -12.87 24.51
CA ILE A 436 -7.74 -12.20 24.86
C ILE A 436 -6.89 -13.05 25.81
N SER A 437 -7.51 -13.86 26.68
CA SER A 437 -6.80 -14.74 27.64
C SER A 437 -6.06 -15.91 26.98
N SER A 438 -6.43 -16.28 25.75
CA SER A 438 -5.63 -17.17 24.90
C SER A 438 -4.56 -16.38 24.14
N SER A 439 -3.57 -15.85 24.87
CA SER A 439 -2.19 -15.42 24.51
C SER A 439 -1.83 -14.78 23.15
N GLN A 440 -2.75 -14.43 22.24
CA GLN A 440 -2.41 -14.13 20.84
C GLN A 440 -2.62 -12.67 20.42
N PHE A 441 -3.43 -11.89 21.14
CA PHE A 441 -3.81 -10.55 20.68
C PHE A 441 -2.72 -9.48 20.88
N PHE A 442 -1.90 -9.58 21.93
CA PHE A 442 -0.89 -8.55 22.27
C PHE A 442 0.46 -8.73 21.56
N LYS A 443 0.72 -9.88 20.93
CA LYS A 443 1.94 -10.10 20.13
C LYS A 443 1.90 -9.39 18.76
N CYS A 444 0.71 -9.02 18.27
CA CYS A 444 0.54 -8.42 16.93
C CYS A 444 0.92 -6.93 16.82
N CYS A 445 0.84 -6.14 17.89
CA CYS A 445 1.05 -4.68 17.79
C CYS A 445 2.51 -4.23 17.98
N VAL A 446 3.40 -5.13 18.40
CA VAL A 446 4.80 -4.82 18.73
C VAL A 446 5.76 -5.07 17.55
N ALA A 447 5.32 -5.74 16.48
CA ALA A 447 6.16 -6.10 15.32
C ALA A 447 6.21 -5.03 14.19
N LEU A 448 6.18 -3.74 14.54
CA LEU A 448 6.27 -2.60 13.59
C LEU A 448 7.54 -1.75 13.86
N GLN A 449 8.70 -2.40 13.84
CA GLN A 449 10.05 -1.81 13.75
C GLN A 449 10.88 -2.64 12.79
#